data_AF-A0A523AZS0-F1
#
_entry.id   AF-A0A523AZS0-F1
#
_cell.length_a   1.000
_cell.length_b   1.000
_cell.length_c   1.000
_cell.angle_alpha   90.00
_cell.angle_beta   90.00
_cell.angle_gamma   90.00
#
_symmetry.space_group_name_H-M   'P 1'
#
loop_
_entity.id
_entity.type
_entity.pdbx_description
1 polymer ?
#
loop_
_entity_poly.entity_id
_entity_poly.type
_entity_poly.pdbx_seq_one_letter_code
_entity_poly.pdbx_strand_id
1 'polypeptide(L)'
;MSEHLEGVRKILSREAFEDFKQRVQPILSMREDIIRKFRDVYPPGHEHLAPEGFCVDPWIVVWIRERGGLDLKTWHRLEYEEFVEWAHRNFYAFSLCKEALSKNISPEEAIEAKWLCHLAHPPAYLVRPDLGFTSVRYLYGEYATTLWLHVDYWKGEFDWIEGFHNEKGIPIQYWLVGTSEEIAQHFDEEDRERLLTPSESVAAPRDLTYQLNIRDPVTGVRIRELPKHMPYVLEEWVRPVREIMMDLREEMFRKWIHANLYLSVSPGHWGVGTQLSFWSVSGFWGDPWMAVNNTRLFGHPLQYYIQYPAPPGFESIMKLTREGCVRAVAELFLQGPKGLLCDAINKIITPPKKTPLLHSILKLFLEGKMFKGFAEPFDDGIPPPRALLTAIPAPLYTETTIWDAQIIENVDFIIKDPSMKPFRELIEAEGGIDLKTGRVPPYDEVPRLKWLFDPTIEWLKPKDFPPIDWSKGQV
;
A
#
# COMPACT_ATOMS: atom_id res chain seq x y z
N MET A 1 10.88 -28.12 -14.31
CA MET A 1 9.98 -27.15 -13.65
C MET A 1 10.85 -26.14 -12.95
N SER A 2 10.53 -24.85 -13.04
CA SER A 2 11.25 -23.77 -12.34
C SER A 2 11.45 -24.08 -10.85
N GLU A 3 12.60 -23.73 -10.28
CA GLU A 3 12.84 -23.85 -8.82
C GLU A 3 11.79 -23.05 -8.03
N HIS A 4 11.44 -21.86 -8.53
CA HIS A 4 10.41 -21.02 -7.94
C HIS A 4 9.05 -21.71 -7.93
N LEU A 5 8.62 -22.29 -9.06
CA LEU A 5 7.33 -22.98 -9.13
C LEU A 5 7.28 -24.21 -8.22
N GLU A 6 8.41 -24.91 -8.00
CA GLU A 6 8.47 -25.99 -7.01
C GLU A 6 8.35 -25.46 -5.57
N GLY A 7 8.91 -24.29 -5.27
CA GLY A 7 8.69 -23.59 -4.00
C GLY A 7 7.23 -23.19 -3.80
N VAL A 8 6.64 -22.51 -4.79
CA VAL A 8 5.23 -22.07 -4.76
C VAL A 8 4.26 -23.23 -4.65
N ARG A 9 4.54 -24.38 -5.29
CA ARG A 9 3.73 -25.59 -5.19
C ARG A 9 3.59 -26.13 -3.77
N LYS A 10 4.53 -25.82 -2.87
CA LYS A 10 4.47 -26.19 -1.45
C LYS A 10 3.58 -25.25 -0.65
N ILE A 11 3.32 -24.06 -1.17
CA ILE A 11 2.49 -23.03 -0.54
C ILE A 11 1.04 -23.24 -0.98
N LEU A 12 0.79 -23.35 -2.28
CA LEU A 12 -0.57 -23.35 -2.84
C LEU A 12 -1.20 -24.74 -2.90
N SER A 13 -2.53 -24.77 -2.81
CA SER A 13 -3.32 -25.94 -3.21
C SER A 13 -3.08 -26.30 -4.68
N ARG A 14 -3.45 -27.51 -5.09
CA ARG A 14 -3.25 -27.96 -6.48
C ARG A 14 -3.97 -27.06 -7.47
N GLU A 15 -5.23 -26.72 -7.20
CA GLU A 15 -6.09 -25.92 -8.06
C GLU A 15 -5.56 -24.50 -8.19
N ALA A 16 -5.24 -23.84 -7.06
CA ALA A 16 -4.65 -22.51 -7.06
C ALA A 16 -3.26 -22.49 -7.73
N PHE A 17 -2.45 -23.53 -7.54
CA PHE A 17 -1.14 -23.65 -8.17
C PHE A 17 -1.22 -23.74 -9.69
N GLU A 18 -2.16 -24.52 -10.25
CA GLU A 18 -2.27 -24.62 -11.71
C GLU A 18 -2.76 -23.30 -12.34
N ASP A 19 -3.70 -22.58 -11.70
CA ASP A 19 -4.10 -21.23 -12.13
C ASP A 19 -2.92 -20.25 -12.04
N PHE A 20 -2.22 -20.21 -10.89
CA PHE A 20 -1.05 -19.37 -10.69
C PHE A 20 0.03 -19.64 -11.76
N LYS A 21 0.37 -20.91 -11.95
CA LYS A 21 1.35 -21.35 -12.95
C LYS A 21 0.94 -20.93 -14.35
N GLN A 22 -0.31 -21.11 -14.74
CA GLN A 22 -0.82 -20.68 -16.05
C GLN A 22 -0.65 -19.17 -16.25
N ARG A 23 -0.93 -18.37 -15.22
CA ARG A 23 -0.80 -16.90 -15.27
C ARG A 23 0.64 -16.44 -15.40
N VAL A 24 1.56 -17.01 -14.62
CA VAL A 24 2.97 -16.57 -14.62
C VAL A 24 3.79 -17.20 -15.77
N GLN A 25 3.28 -18.23 -16.43
CA GLN A 25 3.99 -18.93 -17.50
C GLN A 25 4.54 -18.01 -18.62
N PRO A 26 3.81 -16.97 -19.08
CA PRO A 26 4.31 -16.05 -20.11
C PRO A 26 5.50 -15.20 -19.67
N ILE A 27 5.68 -14.99 -18.36
CA ILE A 27 6.72 -14.11 -17.80
C ILE A 27 7.73 -14.87 -16.92
N LEU A 28 7.73 -16.20 -16.99
CA LEU A 28 8.45 -17.05 -16.03
C LEU A 28 9.96 -16.81 -16.04
N SER A 29 10.56 -16.58 -17.22
CA SER A 29 12.00 -16.29 -17.37
C SER A 29 12.41 -15.05 -16.59
N MET A 30 11.74 -13.93 -16.83
CA MET A 30 11.98 -12.68 -16.13
C MET A 30 11.76 -12.85 -14.62
N ARG A 31 10.69 -13.54 -14.22
CA ARG A 31 10.39 -13.76 -12.81
C ARG A 31 11.51 -14.57 -12.12
N GLU A 32 12.06 -15.58 -12.78
CA GLU A 32 13.23 -16.32 -12.29
C GLU A 32 14.47 -15.41 -12.11
N ASP A 33 14.67 -14.45 -13.01
CA ASP A 33 15.77 -13.48 -12.90
C ASP A 33 15.56 -12.50 -11.74
N ILE A 34 14.33 -12.00 -11.54
CA ILE A 34 13.94 -11.19 -10.38
C ILE A 34 14.23 -11.96 -9.09
N ILE A 35 13.76 -13.20 -8.99
CA ILE A 35 13.97 -14.05 -7.80
C ILE A 35 15.45 -14.26 -7.55
N ARG A 36 16.24 -14.57 -8.59
CA ARG A 36 17.69 -14.74 -8.45
C ARG A 36 18.35 -13.49 -7.89
N LYS A 37 17.91 -12.29 -8.34
CA LYS A 37 18.45 -11.00 -7.89
C LYS A 37 18.09 -10.65 -6.45
N PHE A 38 16.92 -11.08 -5.99
CA PHE A 38 16.40 -10.76 -4.65
C PHE A 38 16.46 -11.93 -3.68
N ARG A 39 17.10 -13.05 -4.05
CA ARG A 39 17.16 -14.23 -3.18
C ARG A 39 17.81 -13.94 -1.83
N ASP A 40 18.72 -12.97 -1.79
CA ASP A 40 19.41 -12.51 -0.59
C ASP A 40 18.48 -11.84 0.43
N VAL A 41 17.28 -11.38 0.02
CA VAL A 41 16.31 -10.76 0.93
C VAL A 41 15.25 -11.72 1.45
N TYR A 42 15.30 -13.00 1.07
CA TYR A 42 14.27 -13.97 1.45
C TYR A 42 14.62 -14.63 2.78
N PRO A 43 13.62 -14.91 3.64
CA PRO A 43 13.83 -15.80 4.76
C PRO A 43 14.38 -17.15 4.27
N PRO A 44 15.44 -17.69 4.91
CA PRO A 44 16.05 -18.94 4.47
C PRO A 44 15.03 -20.08 4.32
N GLY A 45 15.02 -20.76 3.17
CA GLY A 45 14.13 -21.88 2.89
C GLY A 45 12.71 -21.50 2.49
N HIS A 46 12.38 -20.21 2.35
CA HIS A 46 11.06 -19.74 1.99
C HIS A 46 11.02 -19.21 0.56
N GLU A 47 9.84 -19.30 -0.06
CA GLU A 47 9.57 -18.79 -1.39
C GLU A 47 8.48 -17.72 -1.32
N HIS A 48 8.57 -16.69 -2.15
CA HIS A 48 7.66 -15.55 -2.10
C HIS A 48 6.67 -15.61 -3.26
N LEU A 49 5.36 -15.52 -3.00
CA LEU A 49 4.33 -15.59 -4.05
C LEU A 49 4.30 -14.37 -4.98
N ALA A 50 4.90 -13.25 -4.59
CA ALA A 50 4.89 -11.98 -5.34
C ALA A 50 6.27 -11.29 -5.34
N PRO A 51 7.34 -11.93 -5.85
CA PRO A 51 8.72 -11.46 -5.79
C PRO A 51 8.94 -10.12 -6.49
N GLU A 52 8.06 -9.74 -7.41
CA GLU A 52 8.07 -8.46 -8.12
C GLU A 52 7.89 -7.27 -7.17
N GLY A 53 7.36 -7.51 -5.97
CA GLY A 53 7.23 -6.48 -4.94
C GLY A 53 8.52 -5.81 -4.54
N PHE A 54 9.61 -6.58 -4.53
CA PHE A 54 10.94 -6.07 -4.23
C PHE A 54 11.48 -5.12 -5.31
N CYS A 55 10.87 -5.08 -6.50
CA CYS A 55 11.21 -4.14 -7.56
C CYS A 55 10.54 -2.77 -7.35
N VAL A 56 9.31 -2.77 -6.83
CA VAL A 56 8.50 -1.55 -6.67
C VAL A 56 8.71 -0.89 -5.31
N ASP A 57 9.13 -1.65 -4.30
CA ASP A 57 9.44 -1.16 -2.95
C ASP A 57 10.93 -1.27 -2.62
N PRO A 58 11.80 -0.39 -3.17
CA PRO A 58 13.24 -0.50 -2.98
C PRO A 58 13.68 -0.32 -1.52
N TRP A 59 12.88 0.41 -0.73
CA TRP A 59 13.17 0.68 0.68
C TRP A 59 13.22 -0.59 1.52
N ILE A 60 12.36 -1.59 1.24
CA ILE A 60 12.34 -2.84 2.01
C ILE A 60 13.58 -3.67 1.70
N VAL A 61 14.01 -3.66 0.43
CA VAL A 61 15.21 -4.36 -0.01
C VAL A 61 16.46 -3.75 0.62
N VAL A 62 16.57 -2.42 0.61
CA VAL A 62 17.67 -1.70 1.26
C VAL A 62 17.67 -1.99 2.76
N TRP A 63 16.51 -1.95 3.41
CA TRP A 63 16.39 -2.24 4.83
C TRP A 63 16.83 -3.65 5.22
N ILE A 64 16.35 -4.67 4.49
CA ILE A 64 16.76 -6.06 4.72
C ILE A 64 18.27 -6.22 4.55
N ARG A 65 18.86 -5.60 3.52
CA ARG A 65 20.30 -5.66 3.25
C ARG A 65 21.13 -4.97 4.31
N GLU A 66 20.75 -3.77 4.77
CA GLU A 66 21.46 -3.08 5.85
C GLU A 66 21.41 -3.86 7.18
N ARG A 67 20.38 -4.69 7.38
CA ARG A 67 20.27 -5.59 8.53
C ARG A 67 21.07 -6.89 8.40
N GLY A 68 21.60 -7.19 7.20
CA GLY A 68 22.31 -8.44 6.92
C GLY A 68 21.39 -9.63 6.62
N GLY A 69 20.13 -9.39 6.25
CA GLY A 69 19.16 -10.42 5.86
C GLY A 69 17.85 -10.35 6.64
N LEU A 70 16.94 -11.26 6.27
CA LEU A 70 15.63 -11.41 6.86
C LEU A 70 15.44 -12.85 7.35
N ASP A 71 14.83 -13.01 8.51
CA ASP A 71 14.34 -14.29 9.03
C ASP A 71 12.84 -14.20 9.31
N LEU A 72 12.15 -15.34 9.37
CA LEU A 72 10.70 -15.36 9.57
C LEU A 72 10.25 -14.75 10.90
N LYS A 73 11.04 -14.85 11.97
CA LYS A 73 10.67 -14.26 13.25
C LYS A 73 10.72 -12.74 13.17
N THR A 74 11.73 -12.20 12.49
CA THR A 74 11.81 -10.78 12.18
C THR A 74 10.67 -10.35 11.27
N TRP A 75 10.30 -11.19 10.29
CA TRP A 75 9.18 -10.92 9.38
C TRP A 75 7.83 -10.85 10.11
N HIS A 76 7.46 -11.89 10.88
CA HIS A 76 6.22 -11.87 11.66
C HIS A 76 6.18 -10.74 12.69
N ARG A 77 7.35 -10.35 13.22
CA ARG A 77 7.45 -9.16 14.06
C ARG A 77 7.12 -7.89 13.28
N LEU A 78 7.61 -7.75 12.04
CA LEU A 78 7.29 -6.62 11.18
C LEU A 78 5.80 -6.57 10.86
N GLU A 79 5.16 -7.71 10.55
CA GLU A 79 3.72 -7.81 10.33
C GLU A 79 2.91 -7.39 11.56
N TYR A 80 3.33 -7.80 12.77
CA TYR A 80 2.74 -7.29 14.01
C TYR A 80 2.91 -5.78 14.14
N GLU A 81 4.10 -5.25 13.83
CA GLU A 81 4.35 -3.82 13.96
C GLU A 81 3.52 -3.01 12.97
N GLU A 82 3.34 -3.52 11.76
CA GLU A 82 2.46 -2.98 10.74
C GLU A 82 1.01 -2.94 11.23
N PHE A 83 0.51 -4.08 11.71
CA PHE A 83 -0.84 -4.22 12.27
C PHE A 83 -1.07 -3.26 13.44
N VAL A 84 -0.18 -3.25 14.43
CA VAL A 84 -0.39 -2.47 15.66
C VAL A 84 -0.27 -0.97 15.41
N GLU A 85 0.63 -0.53 14.52
CA GLU A 85 0.71 0.87 14.10
C GLU A 85 -0.58 1.29 13.40
N TRP A 86 -1.15 0.44 12.54
CA TRP A 86 -2.41 0.73 11.87
C TRP A 86 -3.57 0.83 12.86
N ALA A 87 -3.71 -0.12 13.77
CA ALA A 87 -4.72 -0.10 14.80
C ALA A 87 -4.60 1.18 15.66
N HIS A 88 -3.39 1.53 16.10
CA HIS A 88 -3.14 2.75 16.88
C HIS A 88 -3.44 4.04 16.10
N ARG A 89 -3.18 4.10 14.78
CA ARG A 89 -3.58 5.22 13.92
C ARG A 89 -5.08 5.44 13.95
N ASN A 90 -5.87 4.38 13.94
CA ASN A 90 -7.34 4.47 13.98
C ASN A 90 -7.83 5.08 15.31
N PHE A 91 -7.26 4.63 16.44
CA PHE A 91 -7.60 5.20 17.75
C PHE A 91 -7.15 6.65 17.91
N TYR A 92 -5.98 6.98 17.38
CA TYR A 92 -5.48 8.34 17.35
C TYR A 92 -6.41 9.23 16.52
N ALA A 93 -6.87 8.76 15.36
CA ALA A 93 -7.83 9.48 14.54
C ALA A 93 -9.16 9.74 15.27
N PHE A 94 -9.72 8.76 15.99
CA PHE A 94 -10.93 8.99 16.79
C PHE A 94 -10.77 10.14 17.78
N SER A 95 -9.66 10.13 18.51
CA SER A 95 -9.38 11.12 19.57
C SER A 95 -9.17 12.51 18.96
N LEU A 96 -8.35 12.59 17.90
CA LEU A 96 -8.02 13.84 17.24
C LEU A 96 -9.22 14.45 16.53
N CYS A 97 -10.05 13.64 15.86
CA CYS A 97 -11.27 14.11 15.19
C CYS A 97 -12.26 14.71 16.19
N LYS A 98 -12.47 14.06 17.35
CA LYS A 98 -13.31 14.58 18.44
C LYS A 98 -12.77 15.90 18.97
N GLU A 99 -11.47 15.97 19.19
CA GLU A 99 -10.81 17.18 19.67
C GLU A 99 -10.95 18.33 18.66
N ALA A 100 -10.65 18.07 17.39
CA ALA A 100 -10.70 19.06 16.32
C ALA A 100 -12.12 19.63 16.14
N LEU A 101 -13.14 18.78 16.16
CA LEU A 101 -14.54 19.19 16.13
C LEU A 101 -14.94 20.02 17.35
N SER A 102 -14.46 19.66 18.54
CA SER A 102 -14.78 20.40 19.78
C SER A 102 -14.14 21.78 19.83
N LYS A 103 -12.95 21.94 19.23
CA LYS A 103 -12.19 23.19 19.22
C LYS A 103 -12.55 24.13 18.07
N ASN A 104 -13.26 23.64 17.05
CA ASN A 104 -13.61 24.41 15.85
C ASN A 104 -12.38 25.11 15.22
N ILE A 105 -11.35 24.31 14.97
CA ILE A 105 -10.03 24.75 14.50
C ILE A 105 -10.15 25.34 13.10
N SER A 106 -9.46 26.46 12.83
CA SER A 106 -9.47 27.05 11.49
C SER A 106 -8.68 26.20 10.48
N PRO A 107 -8.96 26.27 9.17
CA PRO A 107 -8.18 25.57 8.15
C PRO A 107 -6.68 25.86 8.21
N GLU A 108 -6.29 27.09 8.56
CA GLU A 108 -4.89 27.53 8.71
C GLU A 108 -4.17 26.86 9.86
N GLU A 109 -4.85 26.63 10.98
CA GLU A 109 -4.28 25.88 12.10
C GLU A 109 -4.33 24.37 11.81
N ALA A 110 -5.43 23.87 11.24
CA ALA A 110 -5.65 22.45 11.05
C ALA A 110 -4.70 21.80 10.01
N ILE A 111 -3.99 22.58 9.19
CA ILE A 111 -2.89 22.06 8.36
C ILE A 111 -1.63 21.69 9.16
N GLU A 112 -1.49 22.06 10.43
CA GLU A 112 -0.31 21.64 11.20
C GLU A 112 -0.29 20.11 11.37
N ALA A 113 0.89 19.48 11.25
CA ALA A 113 1.04 18.02 11.30
C ALA A 113 0.43 17.35 12.56
N LYS A 114 0.34 18.10 13.67
CA LYS A 114 -0.30 17.65 14.92
C LYS A 114 -1.81 17.40 14.77
N TRP A 115 -2.47 18.08 13.83
CA TRP A 115 -3.89 17.97 13.54
C TRP A 115 -4.22 16.99 12.42
N LEU A 116 -3.21 16.51 11.69
CA LEU A 116 -3.40 15.50 10.65
C LEU A 116 -3.53 14.10 11.25
N CYS A 117 -4.44 13.30 10.68
CA CYS A 117 -4.66 11.91 11.07
C CYS A 117 -4.97 11.03 9.85
N HIS A 118 -4.86 9.72 10.06
CA HIS A 118 -5.29 8.73 9.09
C HIS A 118 -6.77 8.44 9.31
N LEU A 119 -7.63 8.79 8.36
CA LEU A 119 -9.06 8.44 8.45
C LEU A 119 -9.35 6.98 8.08
N ALA A 120 -8.31 6.14 8.07
CA ALA A 120 -8.37 4.68 7.95
C ALA A 120 -8.94 4.11 6.62
N HIS A 121 -9.54 4.93 5.75
CA HIS A 121 -10.04 4.50 4.44
C HIS A 121 -8.91 4.10 3.52
N PRO A 122 -9.03 2.97 2.80
CA PRO A 122 -8.05 2.59 1.79
C PRO A 122 -8.03 3.55 0.61
N PRO A 123 -6.85 3.80 0.04
CA PRO A 123 -5.54 3.88 0.70
C PRO A 123 -5.56 4.96 1.81
N ALA A 124 -4.96 4.74 3.00
CA ALA A 124 -4.99 5.77 4.06
C ALA A 124 -3.69 6.54 4.15
N TYR A 125 -3.79 7.82 4.53
CA TYR A 125 -2.71 8.80 4.59
C TYR A 125 -3.10 9.91 5.57
N LEU A 126 -2.13 10.74 5.94
CA LEU A 126 -2.37 11.91 6.77
C LEU A 126 -3.24 12.94 6.04
N VAL A 127 -4.34 13.32 6.68
CA VAL A 127 -5.27 14.32 6.16
C VAL A 127 -5.82 15.18 7.28
N ARG A 128 -6.19 16.41 6.93
CA ARG A 128 -6.96 17.31 7.80
C ARG A 128 -8.35 16.71 8.07
N PRO A 129 -8.82 16.63 9.33
CA PRO A 129 -10.07 15.95 9.64
C PRO A 129 -11.28 16.40 8.82
N ASP A 130 -11.52 17.71 8.68
CA ASP A 130 -12.64 18.28 7.92
C ASP A 130 -12.62 17.92 6.41
N LEU A 131 -11.45 17.99 5.77
CA LEU A 131 -11.27 17.58 4.38
C LEU A 131 -11.53 16.10 4.23
N GLY A 132 -10.89 15.32 5.11
CA GLY A 132 -11.01 13.89 5.08
C GLY A 132 -12.47 13.44 5.28
N PHE A 133 -13.24 14.05 6.19
CA PHE A 133 -14.67 13.73 6.36
C PHE A 133 -15.45 13.98 5.07
N THR A 134 -15.20 15.10 4.41
CA THR A 134 -15.89 15.48 3.18
C THR A 134 -15.55 14.54 2.03
N SER A 135 -14.26 14.28 1.83
CA SER A 135 -13.77 13.45 0.74
C SER A 135 -14.11 11.97 0.93
N VAL A 136 -14.12 11.48 2.17
CA VAL A 136 -14.62 10.13 2.50
C VAL A 136 -16.10 9.99 2.18
N ARG A 137 -16.95 10.96 2.56
CA ARG A 137 -18.39 10.91 2.24
C ARG A 137 -18.62 10.89 0.74
N TYR A 138 -17.83 11.65 0.00
CA TYR A 138 -17.88 11.69 -1.45
C TYR A 138 -17.53 10.33 -2.07
N LEU A 139 -16.48 9.67 -1.58
CA LEU A 139 -16.01 8.40 -2.14
C LEU A 139 -16.84 7.19 -1.68
N TYR A 140 -17.13 7.08 -0.39
CA TYR A 140 -17.67 5.86 0.23
C TYR A 140 -19.15 5.96 0.65
N GLY A 141 -19.70 7.18 0.65
CA GLY A 141 -21.04 7.49 1.14
C GLY A 141 -21.06 7.93 2.60
N GLU A 142 -22.25 8.30 3.09
CA GLU A 142 -22.40 8.85 4.45
C GLU A 142 -22.15 7.83 5.56
N TYR A 143 -22.43 6.55 5.29
CA TYR A 143 -22.30 5.47 6.26
C TYR A 143 -21.47 4.37 5.59
N ALA A 144 -20.25 4.16 6.06
CA ALA A 144 -19.34 3.20 5.45
C ALA A 144 -18.52 2.45 6.51
N THR A 145 -18.51 1.14 6.40
CA THR A 145 -17.54 0.25 7.04
C THR A 145 -16.55 -0.20 5.99
N THR A 146 -15.26 -0.01 6.25
CA THR A 146 -14.21 -0.49 5.37
C THR A 146 -13.29 -1.44 6.10
N LEU A 147 -13.03 -2.61 5.51
CA LEU A 147 -12.15 -3.64 6.03
C LEU A 147 -10.93 -3.80 5.12
N TRP A 148 -9.78 -4.01 5.74
CA TRP A 148 -8.50 -4.32 5.13
C TRP A 148 -8.21 -5.80 5.34
N LEU A 149 -7.85 -6.48 4.26
CA LEU A 149 -7.48 -7.88 4.25
C LEU A 149 -6.00 -7.97 3.89
N HIS A 150 -5.15 -8.24 4.86
CA HIS A 150 -3.71 -8.26 4.66
C HIS A 150 -3.21 -9.65 4.27
N VAL A 151 -2.44 -9.76 3.19
CA VAL A 151 -1.97 -11.03 2.65
C VAL A 151 -0.52 -11.32 3.05
N ASP A 152 -0.27 -12.47 3.66
CA ASP A 152 1.06 -13.07 3.79
C ASP A 152 1.41 -13.79 2.49
N TYR A 153 2.30 -13.20 1.68
CA TYR A 153 2.77 -13.82 0.44
C TYR A 153 3.85 -14.91 0.64
N TRP A 154 4.31 -15.16 1.87
CA TRP A 154 5.12 -16.34 2.20
C TRP A 154 4.25 -17.57 2.46
N LYS A 155 3.03 -17.38 3.00
CA LYS A 155 2.11 -18.48 3.34
C LYS A 155 0.93 -18.63 2.39
N GLY A 156 0.61 -17.60 1.61
CA GLY A 156 -0.60 -17.53 0.80
C GLY A 156 -1.84 -17.46 1.67
N GLU A 157 -1.79 -16.73 2.80
CA GLU A 157 -2.88 -16.63 3.76
C GLU A 157 -3.21 -15.16 4.04
N PHE A 158 -4.43 -14.85 4.51
CA PHE A 158 -4.69 -13.56 5.13
C PHE A 158 -4.18 -13.58 6.58
N ASP A 159 -3.26 -12.68 6.91
CA ASP A 159 -2.72 -12.57 8.27
C ASP A 159 -3.71 -11.92 9.23
N TRP A 160 -4.37 -10.86 8.76
CA TRP A 160 -5.30 -10.13 9.59
C TRP A 160 -6.37 -9.47 8.74
N ILE A 161 -7.52 -9.30 9.36
CA ILE A 161 -8.64 -8.53 8.81
C ILE A 161 -9.06 -7.53 9.87
N GLU A 162 -8.91 -6.26 9.56
CA GLU A 162 -9.27 -5.16 10.45
C GLU A 162 -9.82 -3.99 9.66
N GLY A 163 -10.53 -3.10 10.32
CA GLY A 163 -11.12 -1.96 9.66
C GLY A 163 -11.82 -1.05 10.63
N PHE A 164 -12.76 -0.29 10.10
CA PHE A 164 -13.37 0.78 10.85
C PHE A 164 -14.67 1.22 10.19
N HIS A 165 -15.54 1.76 11.02
CA HIS A 165 -16.84 2.28 10.64
C HIS A 165 -16.86 3.81 10.77
N ASN A 166 -17.52 4.46 9.81
CA ASN A 166 -17.65 5.90 9.72
C ASN A 166 -19.09 6.32 9.58
N GLU A 167 -19.41 7.42 10.25
CA GLU A 167 -20.64 8.16 10.08
C GLU A 167 -20.30 9.57 9.64
N LYS A 168 -20.88 9.99 8.51
CA LYS A 168 -20.64 11.31 7.90
C LYS A 168 -19.15 11.59 7.72
N GLY A 169 -18.40 10.56 7.33
CA GLY A 169 -16.95 10.61 7.12
C GLY A 169 -16.11 10.63 8.39
N ILE A 170 -16.73 10.65 9.58
CA ILE A 170 -16.03 10.64 10.86
C ILE A 170 -15.80 9.18 11.27
N PRO A 171 -14.56 8.77 11.56
CA PRO A 171 -14.27 7.43 12.07
C PRO A 171 -14.81 7.32 13.50
N ILE A 172 -15.62 6.30 13.78
CA ILE A 172 -16.31 6.17 15.08
C ILE A 172 -16.14 4.83 15.78
N GLN A 173 -15.82 3.75 15.06
CA GLN A 173 -15.60 2.44 15.67
C GLN A 173 -14.55 1.65 14.89
N TYR A 174 -13.57 1.10 15.61
CA TYR A 174 -12.56 0.20 15.09
C TYR A 174 -13.08 -1.24 15.13
N TRP A 175 -12.79 -1.99 14.06
CA TRP A 175 -13.25 -3.36 13.88
C TRP A 175 -12.04 -4.26 13.70
N LEU A 176 -11.77 -5.12 14.67
CA LEU A 176 -10.89 -6.25 14.49
C LEU A 176 -11.76 -7.45 14.14
N VAL A 177 -11.59 -8.01 12.95
CA VAL A 177 -12.27 -9.26 12.58
C VAL A 177 -11.44 -10.43 13.08
N GLY A 178 -10.12 -10.39 12.86
CA GLY A 178 -9.21 -11.37 13.42
C GLY A 178 -7.77 -11.18 12.93
N THR A 179 -6.86 -11.93 13.55
CA THR A 179 -5.42 -11.91 13.23
C THR A 179 -4.81 -13.30 13.42
N SER A 180 -3.68 -13.57 12.77
CA SER A 180 -2.92 -14.80 12.85
C SER A 180 -2.30 -15.00 14.23
N GLU A 181 -1.97 -16.25 14.56
CA GLU A 181 -1.32 -16.57 15.83
C GLU A 181 0.07 -15.91 15.90
N GLU A 182 0.74 -15.79 14.76
CA GLU A 182 2.07 -15.20 14.62
C GLU A 182 2.09 -13.71 14.94
N ILE A 183 1.01 -12.99 14.66
CA ILE A 183 0.83 -11.59 15.08
C ILE A 183 0.34 -11.53 16.53
N ALA A 184 -0.68 -12.31 16.89
CA ALA A 184 -1.30 -12.26 18.22
C ALA A 184 -0.33 -12.58 19.37
N GLN A 185 0.68 -13.42 19.15
CA GLN A 185 1.70 -13.73 20.17
C GLN A 185 2.55 -12.51 20.56
N HIS A 186 2.58 -11.46 19.74
CA HIS A 186 3.32 -10.23 20.01
C HIS A 186 2.53 -9.18 20.79
N PHE A 187 1.24 -9.43 21.05
CA PHE A 187 0.37 -8.48 21.77
C PHE A 187 0.77 -8.36 23.23
N ASP A 188 1.06 -7.13 23.65
CA ASP A 188 1.26 -6.78 25.05
C ASP A 188 -0.06 -6.41 25.76
N GLU A 189 0.03 -5.99 27.02
CA GLU A 189 -1.15 -5.67 27.82
C GLU A 189 -1.92 -4.45 27.26
N GLU A 190 -1.21 -3.47 26.71
CA GLU A 190 -1.85 -2.30 26.09
C GLU A 190 -2.65 -2.71 24.85
N ASP A 191 -2.11 -3.62 24.03
CA ASP A 191 -2.81 -4.17 22.87
C ASP A 191 -4.06 -4.92 23.29
N ARG A 192 -3.95 -5.75 24.34
CA ARG A 192 -5.08 -6.53 24.86
C ARG A 192 -6.18 -5.61 25.39
N GLU A 193 -5.79 -4.59 26.15
CA GLU A 193 -6.74 -3.62 26.69
C GLU A 193 -7.43 -2.82 25.57
N ARG A 194 -6.66 -2.26 24.63
CA ARG A 194 -7.20 -1.34 23.61
C ARG A 194 -7.87 -2.04 22.44
N LEU A 195 -7.29 -3.13 21.95
CA LEU A 195 -7.73 -3.78 20.71
C LEU A 195 -8.77 -4.86 20.96
N LEU A 196 -8.74 -5.50 22.14
CA LEU A 196 -9.55 -6.69 22.41
C LEU A 196 -10.69 -6.45 23.39
N THR A 197 -10.71 -5.32 24.09
CA THR A 197 -11.81 -5.00 25.02
C THR A 197 -12.97 -4.38 24.24
N PRO A 198 -14.10 -5.10 24.08
CA PRO A 198 -15.23 -4.55 23.35
C PRO A 198 -15.76 -3.29 24.04
N SER A 199 -16.02 -2.26 23.27
CA SER A 199 -16.54 -0.96 23.75
C SER A 199 -17.36 -0.30 22.65
N GLU A 200 -17.88 0.90 22.91
CA GLU A 200 -18.58 1.65 21.85
C GLU A 200 -17.69 1.96 20.64
N SER A 201 -16.38 2.15 20.88
CA SER A 201 -15.37 2.46 19.86
C SER A 201 -14.58 1.24 19.37
N VAL A 202 -14.78 0.05 19.95
CA VAL A 202 -14.04 -1.18 19.61
C VAL A 202 -14.98 -2.35 19.44
N ALA A 203 -14.96 -2.91 18.25
CA ALA A 203 -15.63 -4.13 17.85
C ALA A 203 -14.56 -5.20 17.63
N ALA A 204 -14.39 -6.13 18.57
CA ALA A 204 -13.36 -7.16 18.50
C ALA A 204 -13.92 -8.52 18.94
N PRO A 205 -13.41 -9.63 18.38
CA PRO A 205 -13.82 -10.96 18.77
C PRO A 205 -13.21 -11.38 20.11
N ARG A 206 -13.86 -12.35 20.76
CA ARG A 206 -13.29 -12.97 21.98
C ARG A 206 -12.07 -13.84 21.67
N ASP A 207 -12.07 -14.49 20.51
CA ASP A 207 -10.96 -15.28 20.00
C ASP A 207 -10.52 -14.67 18.67
N LEU A 208 -9.30 -14.12 18.66
CA LEU A 208 -8.72 -13.42 17.51
C LEU A 208 -8.56 -14.27 16.26
N THR A 209 -8.44 -15.58 16.44
CA THR A 209 -8.15 -16.51 15.36
C THR A 209 -9.43 -17.16 14.82
N TYR A 210 -10.51 -17.15 15.62
CA TYR A 210 -11.73 -17.90 15.32
C TYR A 210 -12.38 -17.44 14.01
N GLN A 211 -12.59 -16.14 13.83
CA GLN A 211 -13.25 -15.58 12.64
C GLN A 211 -12.48 -15.88 11.37
N LEU A 212 -11.15 -15.79 11.42
CA LEU A 212 -10.27 -16.14 10.31
C LEU A 212 -10.34 -17.63 9.96
N ASN A 213 -10.73 -18.48 10.92
CA ASN A 213 -10.91 -19.92 10.75
C ASN A 213 -12.35 -20.32 10.36
N ILE A 214 -13.29 -19.38 10.23
CA ILE A 214 -14.64 -19.67 9.71
C ILE A 214 -14.49 -20.16 8.27
N ARG A 215 -15.18 -21.25 7.96
CA ARG A 215 -15.24 -21.80 6.61
C ARG A 215 -16.36 -21.14 5.83
N ASP A 216 -16.03 -20.67 4.63
CA ASP A 216 -17.05 -20.26 3.68
C ASP A 216 -17.92 -21.47 3.31
N PRO A 217 -19.26 -21.37 3.42
CA PRO A 217 -20.15 -22.50 3.19
C PRO A 217 -20.15 -23.01 1.74
N VAL A 218 -19.73 -22.19 0.77
CA VAL A 218 -19.73 -22.55 -0.65
C VAL A 218 -18.45 -23.31 -1.03
N THR A 219 -17.30 -22.78 -0.66
CA THR A 219 -15.97 -23.33 -0.99
C THR A 219 -15.49 -24.34 0.04
N GLY A 220 -16.00 -24.29 1.27
CA GLY A 220 -15.52 -25.07 2.41
C GLY A 220 -14.14 -24.64 2.92
N VAL A 221 -13.54 -23.58 2.36
CA VAL A 221 -12.20 -23.08 2.72
C VAL A 221 -12.31 -22.09 3.88
N ARG A 222 -11.33 -22.10 4.80
CA ARG A 222 -11.26 -21.10 5.87
C ARG A 222 -10.95 -19.73 5.27
N ILE A 223 -11.56 -18.64 5.76
CA ILE A 223 -11.33 -17.29 5.24
C ILE A 223 -9.84 -16.99 5.07
N ARG A 224 -9.03 -17.27 6.10
CA ARG A 224 -7.57 -17.02 6.04
C ARG A 224 -6.86 -17.76 4.92
N GLU A 225 -7.35 -18.93 4.50
CA GLU A 225 -6.69 -19.79 3.52
C GLU A 225 -7.18 -19.55 2.09
N LEU A 226 -8.10 -18.59 1.88
CA LEU A 226 -8.63 -18.31 0.54
C LEU A 226 -7.51 -18.01 -0.49
N PRO A 227 -6.47 -17.18 -0.19
CA PRO A 227 -5.40 -16.94 -1.17
C PRO A 227 -4.60 -18.20 -1.54
N LYS A 228 -4.63 -19.24 -0.68
CA LYS A 228 -3.95 -20.53 -0.88
C LYS A 228 -4.73 -21.50 -1.75
N HIS A 229 -6.06 -21.36 -1.75
CA HIS A 229 -6.99 -22.34 -2.31
C HIS A 229 -7.75 -21.86 -3.55
N MET A 230 -7.87 -20.55 -3.73
CA MET A 230 -8.65 -19.95 -4.81
C MET A 230 -7.75 -19.54 -5.98
N PRO A 231 -8.31 -19.39 -7.20
CA PRO A 231 -7.60 -18.76 -8.32
C PRO A 231 -7.03 -17.40 -7.91
N TYR A 232 -5.91 -17.00 -8.49
CA TYR A 232 -5.24 -15.71 -8.23
C TYR A 232 -5.95 -14.54 -8.93
N VAL A 233 -7.20 -14.34 -8.51
CA VAL A 233 -8.11 -13.26 -8.87
C VAL A 233 -8.65 -12.73 -7.55
N LEU A 234 -8.32 -11.48 -7.20
CA LEU A 234 -8.59 -10.97 -5.86
C LEU A 234 -10.09 -10.98 -5.52
N GLU A 235 -10.98 -10.77 -6.49
CA GLU A 235 -12.43 -10.85 -6.31
C GLU A 235 -12.89 -12.24 -5.84
N GLU A 236 -12.22 -13.32 -6.28
CA GLU A 236 -12.52 -14.69 -5.85
C GLU A 236 -12.12 -14.92 -4.39
N TRP A 237 -11.19 -14.12 -3.85
CA TRP A 237 -10.82 -14.16 -2.44
C TRP A 237 -11.77 -13.31 -1.60
N VAL A 238 -12.11 -12.12 -2.10
CA VAL A 238 -12.86 -11.11 -1.31
C VAL A 238 -14.35 -11.41 -1.26
N ARG A 239 -14.94 -12.01 -2.30
CA ARG A 239 -16.37 -12.36 -2.31
C ARG A 239 -16.78 -13.26 -1.14
N PRO A 240 -16.13 -14.42 -0.90
CA PRO A 240 -16.44 -15.25 0.27
C PRO A 240 -16.26 -14.53 1.61
N VAL A 241 -15.18 -13.73 1.75
CA VAL A 241 -14.95 -12.94 2.97
C VAL A 241 -16.12 -11.99 3.18
N ARG A 242 -16.55 -11.29 2.13
CA ARG A 242 -17.63 -10.31 2.20
C ARG A 242 -18.94 -10.93 2.69
N GLU A 243 -19.32 -12.10 2.19
CA GLU A 243 -20.56 -12.77 2.61
C GLU A 243 -20.51 -13.13 4.08
N ILE A 244 -19.40 -13.69 4.56
CA ILE A 244 -19.23 -13.98 6.00
C ILE A 244 -19.23 -12.68 6.82
N MET A 245 -18.64 -11.59 6.32
CA MET A 245 -18.67 -10.30 7.02
C MET A 245 -20.08 -9.72 7.09
N MET A 246 -20.95 -9.96 6.10
CA MET A 246 -22.35 -9.58 6.16
C MET A 246 -23.08 -10.36 7.26
N ASP A 247 -22.84 -11.67 7.38
CA ASP A 247 -23.43 -12.50 8.44
C ASP A 247 -22.93 -12.07 9.83
N LEU A 248 -21.62 -11.92 10.00
CA LEU A 248 -21.02 -11.46 11.26
C LEU A 248 -21.51 -10.06 11.65
N ARG A 249 -21.86 -9.22 10.68
CA ARG A 249 -22.42 -7.89 10.95
C ARG A 249 -23.82 -7.96 11.55
N GLU A 250 -24.65 -8.91 11.13
CA GLU A 250 -25.96 -9.13 11.73
C GLU A 250 -25.88 -9.72 13.14
N GLU A 251 -24.80 -10.45 13.45
CA GLU A 251 -24.60 -11.07 14.75
C GLU A 251 -23.88 -10.15 15.75
N MET A 252 -22.72 -9.64 15.35
CA MET A 252 -21.76 -8.93 16.20
C MET A 252 -21.86 -7.41 16.08
N PHE A 253 -22.35 -6.89 14.94
CA PHE A 253 -22.24 -5.46 14.60
C PHE A 253 -23.58 -4.83 14.18
N ARG A 254 -24.68 -5.26 14.82
CA ARG A 254 -26.07 -4.89 14.48
C ARG A 254 -26.32 -3.39 14.34
N LYS A 255 -25.63 -2.56 15.13
CA LYS A 255 -25.77 -1.10 15.07
C LYS A 255 -25.47 -0.55 13.68
N TRP A 256 -24.61 -1.23 12.93
CA TRP A 256 -24.06 -0.71 11.69
C TRP A 256 -24.66 -1.33 10.44
N ILE A 257 -25.64 -2.24 10.51
CA ILE A 257 -26.19 -2.98 9.35
C ILE A 257 -26.58 -2.11 8.14
N HIS A 258 -26.89 -0.83 8.38
CA HIS A 258 -27.30 0.14 7.36
C HIS A 258 -26.15 0.69 6.51
N ALA A 259 -24.90 0.57 6.97
CA ALA A 259 -23.76 1.18 6.29
C ALA A 259 -23.34 0.38 5.05
N ASN A 260 -22.68 1.02 4.09
CA ASN A 260 -22.01 0.30 3.01
C ASN A 260 -20.83 -0.51 3.57
N LEU A 261 -20.60 -1.71 3.06
CA LEU A 261 -19.46 -2.55 3.43
C LEU A 261 -18.49 -2.64 2.24
N TYR A 262 -17.28 -2.14 2.43
CA TYR A 262 -16.19 -2.19 1.48
C TYR A 262 -15.05 -3.03 2.04
N LEU A 263 -14.44 -3.86 1.20
CA LEU A 263 -13.27 -4.67 1.53
C LEU A 263 -12.12 -4.24 0.63
N SER A 264 -10.92 -4.17 1.15
CA SER A 264 -9.71 -3.86 0.41
C SER A 264 -8.64 -4.90 0.68
N VAL A 265 -8.11 -5.53 -0.37
CA VAL A 265 -6.93 -6.38 -0.21
C VAL A 265 -5.71 -5.48 -0.11
N SER A 266 -5.01 -5.55 1.03
CA SER A 266 -3.72 -4.89 1.23
C SER A 266 -2.61 -5.89 0.90
N PRO A 267 -1.67 -5.52 0.03
CA PRO A 267 -0.70 -6.48 -0.47
C PRO A 267 0.52 -6.71 0.43
N GLY A 268 0.29 -7.27 1.61
CA GLY A 268 1.38 -7.77 2.46
C GLY A 268 2.40 -6.67 2.77
N HIS A 269 3.67 -6.97 2.51
CA HIS A 269 4.79 -6.04 2.65
C HIS A 269 4.64 -4.64 2.01
N TRP A 270 3.79 -4.47 0.98
CA TRP A 270 3.48 -3.15 0.39
C TRP A 270 2.58 -2.30 1.31
N GLY A 271 1.83 -2.93 2.22
CA GLY A 271 1.09 -2.27 3.29
C GLY A 271 2.00 -1.47 4.24
N VAL A 272 3.19 -1.99 4.52
CA VAL A 272 4.25 -1.28 5.26
C VAL A 272 4.72 -0.03 4.48
N GLY A 273 4.73 -0.06 3.15
CA GLY A 273 5.04 1.08 2.30
C GLY A 273 4.13 2.29 2.57
N THR A 274 2.84 2.05 2.85
CA THR A 274 1.88 3.10 3.24
C THR A 274 2.29 3.82 4.52
N GLN A 275 2.92 3.08 5.45
CA GLN A 275 3.27 3.57 6.77
C GLN A 275 4.55 4.38 6.77
N LEU A 276 5.41 4.09 5.80
CA LEU A 276 6.77 4.55 5.73
C LEU A 276 7.02 5.53 4.58
N SER A 277 6.08 5.66 3.63
CA SER A 277 6.17 6.62 2.53
C SER A 277 6.51 8.02 3.05
N PHE A 278 7.53 8.64 2.48
CA PHE A 278 7.95 9.99 2.88
C PHE A 278 6.87 11.04 2.59
N TRP A 279 6.04 10.85 1.56
CA TRP A 279 4.95 11.76 1.21
C TRP A 279 3.61 11.04 1.33
N SER A 280 2.75 11.57 2.19
CA SER A 280 1.49 10.94 2.59
C SER A 280 0.58 10.69 1.39
N VAL A 281 0.39 11.69 0.53
CA VAL A 281 -0.48 11.54 -0.65
C VAL A 281 0.31 11.44 -1.94
N SER A 282 1.24 12.37 -2.19
CA SER A 282 1.90 12.50 -3.49
C SER A 282 2.89 11.37 -3.79
N GLY A 283 3.37 10.69 -2.75
CA GLY A 283 4.17 9.48 -2.89
C GLY A 283 3.28 8.24 -2.90
N PHE A 284 2.45 8.11 -1.88
CA PHE A 284 1.75 6.85 -1.62
C PHE A 284 0.71 6.48 -2.69
N TRP A 285 -0.10 7.41 -3.19
CA TRP A 285 -1.19 7.05 -4.12
C TRP A 285 -0.73 6.51 -5.49
N GLY A 286 0.55 6.68 -5.81
CA GLY A 286 1.15 6.04 -6.97
C GLY A 286 1.10 4.50 -6.88
N ASP A 287 1.24 3.92 -5.68
CA ASP A 287 1.37 2.48 -5.51
C ASP A 287 0.03 1.75 -5.64
N PRO A 288 -1.07 2.19 -5.00
CA PRO A 288 -2.40 1.65 -5.26
C PRO A 288 -2.81 1.78 -6.73
N TRP A 289 -2.50 2.89 -7.39
CA TRP A 289 -2.82 3.05 -8.81
C TRP A 289 -2.08 2.02 -9.67
N MET A 290 -0.78 1.81 -9.41
CA MET A 290 -0.01 0.79 -10.12
C MET A 290 -0.55 -0.61 -9.82
N ALA A 291 -0.85 -0.92 -8.56
CA ALA A 291 -1.34 -2.25 -8.15
C ALA A 291 -2.72 -2.60 -8.71
N VAL A 292 -3.59 -1.61 -8.94
CA VAL A 292 -4.89 -1.77 -9.62
C VAL A 292 -4.71 -1.98 -11.13
N ASN A 293 -3.76 -1.24 -11.74
CA ASN A 293 -3.63 -1.20 -13.19
C ASN A 293 -2.55 -2.14 -13.77
N ASN A 294 -1.79 -2.85 -12.93
CA ASN A 294 -0.63 -3.62 -13.35
C ASN A 294 -0.93 -4.71 -14.39
N THR A 295 -2.03 -5.42 -14.24
CA THR A 295 -2.43 -6.48 -15.17
C THR A 295 -2.84 -5.89 -16.52
N ARG A 296 -3.62 -4.81 -16.49
CA ARG A 296 -4.17 -4.13 -17.67
C ARG A 296 -3.12 -3.35 -18.47
N LEU A 297 -2.24 -2.62 -17.79
CA LEU A 297 -1.34 -1.65 -18.41
C LEU A 297 0.09 -2.15 -18.56
N PHE A 298 0.55 -3.00 -17.64
CA PHE A 298 1.93 -3.44 -17.59
C PHE A 298 2.10 -4.90 -17.96
N GLY A 299 0.99 -5.66 -18.10
CA GLY A 299 0.99 -7.09 -18.41
C GLY A 299 1.40 -7.97 -17.23
N HIS A 300 1.32 -7.46 -16.00
CA HIS A 300 1.60 -8.25 -14.81
C HIS A 300 0.56 -9.39 -14.69
N PRO A 301 0.94 -10.64 -14.34
CA PRO A 301 0.01 -11.77 -14.33
C PRO A 301 -0.95 -11.80 -13.14
N LEU A 302 -0.62 -11.09 -12.06
CA LEU A 302 -1.36 -11.06 -10.80
C LEU A 302 -1.79 -9.63 -10.46
N GLN A 303 -3.03 -9.48 -9.98
CA GLN A 303 -3.49 -8.23 -9.38
C GLN A 303 -3.15 -8.24 -7.89
N TYR A 304 -2.84 -7.05 -7.36
CA TYR A 304 -2.25 -6.90 -6.03
C TYR A 304 -3.05 -6.01 -5.09
N TYR A 305 -3.93 -5.18 -5.64
CA TYR A 305 -4.80 -4.32 -4.86
C TYR A 305 -6.18 -4.27 -5.50
N ILE A 306 -7.21 -4.28 -4.66
CA ILE A 306 -8.58 -4.07 -5.07
C ILE A 306 -9.37 -3.42 -3.94
N GLN A 307 -10.39 -2.64 -4.30
CA GLN A 307 -11.51 -2.33 -3.43
C GLN A 307 -12.77 -3.03 -3.94
N TYR A 308 -13.52 -3.65 -3.04
CA TYR A 308 -14.68 -4.47 -3.37
C TYR A 308 -15.89 -4.20 -2.46
N PRO A 309 -17.05 -3.81 -3.03
CA PRO A 309 -17.18 -3.28 -4.39
C PRO A 309 -16.34 -2.01 -4.55
N ALA A 310 -15.85 -1.72 -5.76
CA ALA A 310 -15.12 -0.47 -5.98
C ALA A 310 -16.09 0.72 -5.84
N PRO A 311 -15.81 1.72 -4.99
CA PRO A 311 -16.64 2.92 -4.94
C PRO A 311 -16.58 3.68 -6.28
N PRO A 312 -17.69 4.27 -6.79
CA PRO A 312 -17.69 4.90 -8.12
C PRO A 312 -16.66 6.02 -8.31
N GLY A 313 -16.43 6.82 -7.25
CA GLY A 313 -15.40 7.86 -7.26
C GLY A 313 -13.99 7.28 -7.35
N PHE A 314 -13.72 6.21 -6.61
CA PHE A 314 -12.45 5.48 -6.67
C PHE A 314 -12.23 4.87 -8.06
N GLU A 315 -13.24 4.21 -8.63
CA GLU A 315 -13.17 3.63 -9.98
C GLU A 315 -12.87 4.69 -11.05
N SER A 316 -13.47 5.87 -10.93
CA SER A 316 -13.26 6.98 -11.85
C SER A 316 -11.83 7.53 -11.76
N ILE A 317 -11.30 7.70 -10.55
CA ILE A 317 -9.94 8.20 -10.31
C ILE A 317 -8.89 7.20 -10.81
N MET A 318 -9.11 5.89 -10.62
CA MET A 318 -8.17 4.84 -11.05
C MET A 318 -8.07 4.66 -12.57
N LYS A 319 -9.01 5.25 -13.35
CA LYS A 319 -8.99 5.28 -14.81
C LYS A 319 -8.15 6.43 -15.39
N LEU A 320 -7.76 7.41 -14.56
CA LEU A 320 -6.85 8.47 -14.97
C LEU A 320 -5.43 7.92 -15.16
N THR A 321 -4.53 8.72 -15.74
CA THR A 321 -3.09 8.41 -15.68
C THR A 321 -2.62 8.37 -14.23
N ARG A 322 -1.48 7.75 -13.92
CA ARG A 322 -0.90 7.74 -12.58
C ARG A 322 -0.72 9.16 -12.04
N GLU A 323 -0.12 10.04 -12.84
CA GLU A 323 0.03 11.45 -12.51
C GLU A 323 -1.33 12.13 -12.29
N GLY A 324 -2.29 11.92 -13.19
CA GLY A 324 -3.64 12.48 -13.09
C GLY A 324 -4.40 12.01 -11.84
N CYS A 325 -4.28 10.73 -11.50
CA CYS A 325 -4.83 10.12 -10.29
C CYS A 325 -4.26 10.78 -9.04
N VAL A 326 -2.92 10.83 -8.90
CA VAL A 326 -2.27 11.42 -7.72
C VAL A 326 -2.62 12.91 -7.60
N ARG A 327 -2.68 13.66 -8.70
CA ARG A 327 -3.12 15.07 -8.70
C ARG A 327 -4.58 15.22 -8.28
N ALA A 328 -5.49 14.41 -8.81
CA ALA A 328 -6.91 14.46 -8.45
C ALA A 328 -7.13 14.16 -6.97
N VAL A 329 -6.42 13.17 -6.43
CA VAL A 329 -6.45 12.86 -5.01
C VAL A 329 -5.81 13.98 -4.18
N ALA A 330 -4.67 14.54 -4.60
CA ALA A 330 -4.04 15.65 -3.90
C ALA A 330 -5.00 16.85 -3.77
N GLU A 331 -5.74 17.17 -4.83
CA GLU A 331 -6.78 18.21 -4.81
C GLU A 331 -7.95 17.89 -3.88
N LEU A 332 -8.25 16.61 -3.60
CA LEU A 332 -9.31 16.22 -2.67
C LEU A 332 -8.86 16.23 -1.20
N PHE A 333 -7.59 15.98 -0.94
CA PHE A 333 -7.11 15.64 0.40
C PHE A 333 -6.04 16.59 0.95
N LEU A 334 -5.38 17.39 0.12
CA LEU A 334 -4.27 18.26 0.53
C LEU A 334 -4.62 19.76 0.52
N GLN A 335 -5.89 20.14 0.33
CA GLN A 335 -6.26 21.57 0.21
C GLN A 335 -5.91 22.39 1.46
N GLY A 336 -4.87 23.20 1.33
CA GLY A 336 -4.41 24.15 2.34
C GLY A 336 -4.92 25.58 2.12
N PRO A 337 -4.47 26.52 2.96
CA PRO A 337 -4.80 27.93 2.84
C PRO A 337 -4.43 28.50 1.48
N LYS A 338 -5.29 29.40 0.96
CA LYS A 338 -5.08 30.12 -0.30
C LYS A 338 -4.92 29.21 -1.54
N GLY A 339 -5.43 27.98 -1.48
CA GLY A 339 -5.39 27.03 -2.60
C GLY A 339 -4.03 26.33 -2.78
N LEU A 340 -3.14 26.39 -1.79
CA LEU A 340 -1.93 25.57 -1.79
C LEU A 340 -2.26 24.12 -1.48
N LEU A 341 -1.62 23.17 -2.14
CA LEU A 341 -1.66 21.77 -1.75
C LEU A 341 -0.54 21.50 -0.73
N CYS A 342 -0.93 21.05 0.46
CA CYS A 342 -0.06 20.83 1.60
C CYS A 342 0.02 19.34 1.89
N ASP A 343 1.00 18.65 1.28
CA ASP A 343 1.31 17.26 1.62
C ASP A 343 2.02 17.18 2.97
N ALA A 344 2.06 16.00 3.57
CA ALA A 344 2.71 15.78 4.84
C ALA A 344 3.67 14.60 4.77
N ILE A 345 4.70 14.66 5.60
CA ILE A 345 5.52 13.50 5.90
C ILE A 345 4.75 12.60 6.88
N ASN A 346 4.60 11.32 6.50
CA ASN A 346 3.97 10.33 7.36
C ASN A 346 4.64 10.29 8.73
N LYS A 347 3.82 10.09 9.77
CA LYS A 347 4.28 9.93 11.15
C LYS A 347 3.89 8.56 11.67
N ILE A 348 4.76 7.98 12.48
CA ILE A 348 4.49 6.74 13.22
C ILE A 348 3.88 7.13 14.58
N ILE A 349 2.68 6.60 14.87
CA ILE A 349 1.93 6.92 16.09
C ILE A 349 2.46 6.13 17.28
N THR A 350 2.85 4.88 17.07
CA THR A 350 3.43 4.04 18.12
C THR A 350 4.86 4.48 18.45
N PRO A 351 5.27 4.38 19.72
CA PRO A 351 6.63 4.76 20.12
C PRO A 351 7.69 3.78 19.58
N PRO A 352 8.96 4.19 19.44
CA PRO A 352 10.05 3.33 18.94
C PRO A 352 10.23 2.01 19.70
N LYS A 353 9.87 1.97 20.98
CA LYS A 353 9.90 0.74 21.78
C LYS A 353 8.85 -0.29 21.34
N LYS A 354 7.70 0.19 20.85
CA LYS A 354 6.56 -0.62 20.41
C LYS A 354 6.77 -1.15 19.00
N THR A 355 7.21 -0.29 18.08
CA THR A 355 7.43 -0.65 16.66
C THR A 355 8.87 -0.37 16.18
N PRO A 356 9.89 -0.98 16.81
CA PRO A 356 11.29 -0.70 16.49
C PRO A 356 11.69 -0.99 15.05
N LEU A 357 11.10 -1.98 14.37
CA LEU A 357 11.39 -2.29 12.97
C LEU A 357 10.84 -1.19 12.07
N LEU A 358 9.59 -0.76 12.22
CA LEU A 358 9.03 0.35 11.44
C LEU A 358 9.84 1.64 11.62
N HIS A 359 10.21 1.99 12.86
CA HIS A 359 11.07 3.14 13.14
C HIS A 359 12.47 2.99 12.50
N SER A 360 13.02 1.78 12.44
CA SER A 360 14.30 1.54 11.77
C SER A 360 14.21 1.68 10.26
N ILE A 361 13.08 1.33 9.64
CA ILE A 361 12.87 1.55 8.21
C ILE A 361 12.71 3.04 7.95
N LEU A 362 11.88 3.74 8.74
CA LEU A 362 11.71 5.19 8.60
C LEU A 362 13.06 5.90 8.67
N LYS A 363 13.95 5.51 9.58
CA LYS A 363 15.32 6.05 9.65
C LYS A 363 16.08 5.99 8.31
N LEU A 364 15.90 4.95 7.50
CA LEU A 364 16.54 4.87 6.17
C LEU A 364 16.01 5.91 5.19
N PHE A 365 14.70 6.20 5.24
CA PHE A 365 14.12 7.29 4.47
C PHE A 365 14.77 8.62 4.85
N LEU A 366 14.98 8.83 6.15
CA LEU A 366 15.60 10.04 6.69
C LEU A 366 17.08 10.17 6.37
N GLU A 367 17.74 9.06 6.08
CA GLU A 367 19.12 9.07 5.62
C GLU A 367 19.21 9.24 4.09
N GLY A 368 18.07 9.34 3.40
CA GLY A 368 17.99 9.47 1.94
C GLY A 368 18.40 8.18 1.22
N LYS A 369 18.27 7.02 1.84
CA LYS A 369 18.75 5.74 1.28
C LYS A 369 17.66 4.88 0.65
N MET A 370 16.43 5.40 0.60
CA MET A 370 15.23 4.67 0.21
C MET A 370 15.37 3.98 -1.17
N PHE A 371 15.99 4.67 -2.12
CA PHE A 371 16.15 4.23 -3.50
C PHE A 371 17.58 3.78 -3.84
N LYS A 372 18.42 3.51 -2.82
CA LYS A 372 19.84 3.19 -3.02
C LYS A 372 20.05 1.97 -3.91
N GLY A 373 20.63 2.18 -5.10
CA GLY A 373 20.81 1.16 -6.14
C GLY A 373 19.55 0.84 -6.97
N PHE A 374 18.45 1.56 -6.78
CA PHE A 374 17.12 1.32 -7.39
C PHE A 374 16.56 2.52 -8.16
N ALA A 375 17.30 3.60 -8.30
CA ALA A 375 16.86 4.77 -9.06
C ALA A 375 17.99 5.34 -9.92
N GLU A 376 17.60 5.97 -11.02
CA GLU A 376 18.48 6.74 -11.92
C GLU A 376 17.88 8.14 -12.15
N PRO A 377 18.70 9.20 -12.24
CA PRO A 377 20.16 9.19 -12.05
C PRO A 377 20.58 9.28 -10.58
N PHE A 378 19.62 9.48 -9.68
CA PHE A 378 19.85 9.66 -8.25
C PHE A 378 19.49 8.38 -7.54
N ASP A 379 20.39 7.87 -6.70
CA ASP A 379 20.12 6.74 -5.82
C ASP A 379 20.25 7.09 -4.33
N ASP A 380 20.75 8.29 -4.02
CA ASP A 380 20.75 8.89 -2.69
C ASP A 380 19.95 10.20 -2.66
N GLY A 381 19.17 10.41 -1.60
CA GLY A 381 18.31 11.57 -1.35
C GLY A 381 16.84 11.20 -1.13
N ILE A 382 15.99 12.22 -1.08
CA ILE A 382 14.54 12.12 -0.90
C ILE A 382 13.89 12.72 -2.15
N PRO A 383 13.20 11.92 -2.99
CA PRO A 383 12.56 12.44 -4.18
C PRO A 383 11.41 13.37 -3.77
N PRO A 384 11.35 14.63 -4.23
CA PRO A 384 10.21 15.50 -3.94
C PRO A 384 8.93 14.97 -4.63
N PRO A 385 7.73 15.41 -4.20
CA PRO A 385 6.45 14.97 -4.78
C PRO A 385 6.43 15.00 -6.32
N ARG A 386 6.95 16.08 -6.92
CA ARG A 386 7.00 16.25 -8.37
C ARG A 386 7.85 15.18 -9.08
N ALA A 387 8.93 14.72 -8.45
CA ALA A 387 9.78 13.67 -9.01
C ALA A 387 9.04 12.32 -9.02
N LEU A 388 8.27 12.01 -7.98
CA LEU A 388 7.50 10.76 -7.89
C LEU A 388 6.35 10.69 -8.91
N LEU A 389 5.71 11.82 -9.20
CA LEU A 389 4.62 11.92 -10.18
C LEU A 389 5.03 11.49 -11.59
N THR A 390 6.27 11.82 -11.99
CA THR A 390 6.77 11.60 -13.34
C THR A 390 7.71 10.41 -13.45
N ALA A 391 8.06 9.79 -12.33
CA ALA A 391 8.96 8.65 -12.29
C ALA A 391 8.38 7.45 -13.08
N ILE A 392 9.21 6.84 -13.91
CA ILE A 392 8.85 5.65 -14.68
C ILE A 392 9.27 4.41 -13.89
N PRO A 393 8.32 3.62 -13.35
CA PRO A 393 8.63 2.41 -12.61
C PRO A 393 9.25 1.34 -13.50
N ALA A 394 9.83 0.34 -12.88
CA ALA A 394 10.28 -0.90 -13.51
C ALA A 394 9.90 -2.11 -12.63
N PRO A 395 9.71 -3.30 -13.22
CA PRO A 395 9.78 -3.62 -14.64
C PRO A 395 8.46 -3.39 -15.40
N LEU A 396 8.49 -3.41 -16.74
CA LEU A 396 7.33 -3.48 -17.62
C LEU A 396 7.31 -4.85 -18.31
N TYR A 397 6.19 -5.59 -18.22
CA TYR A 397 6.14 -7.02 -18.51
C TYR A 397 5.78 -7.31 -19.97
N THR A 398 5.07 -6.38 -20.60
CA THR A 398 4.62 -6.48 -21.99
C THR A 398 4.95 -5.21 -22.73
N GLU A 399 5.16 -5.33 -24.04
CA GLU A 399 5.36 -4.16 -24.90
C GLU A 399 4.10 -3.28 -24.86
N THR A 400 4.31 -1.98 -24.75
CA THR A 400 3.23 -0.98 -24.72
C THR A 400 3.70 0.32 -25.39
N THR A 401 2.88 1.36 -25.32
CA THR A 401 3.29 2.71 -25.69
C THR A 401 3.37 3.61 -24.46
N ILE A 402 4.15 4.69 -24.53
CA ILE A 402 4.25 5.66 -23.43
C ILE A 402 2.90 6.33 -23.11
N TRP A 403 1.98 6.38 -24.08
CA TRP A 403 0.62 6.87 -23.89
C TRP A 403 -0.29 5.80 -23.27
N ASP A 404 -0.20 4.55 -23.74
CA ASP A 404 -1.03 3.45 -23.24
C ASP A 404 -0.58 2.98 -21.85
N ALA A 405 0.68 3.17 -21.48
CA ALA A 405 1.17 2.93 -20.11
C ALA A 405 0.49 3.85 -19.08
N GLN A 406 -0.09 4.98 -19.53
CA GLN A 406 -0.84 5.94 -18.70
C GLN A 406 -0.09 6.36 -17.41
N ILE A 407 1.24 6.41 -17.44
CA ILE A 407 2.03 6.82 -16.26
C ILE A 407 2.03 8.35 -16.14
N ILE A 408 2.21 9.05 -17.26
CA ILE A 408 2.45 10.50 -17.32
C ILE A 408 1.29 11.16 -18.06
N GLU A 409 0.76 12.26 -17.52
CA GLU A 409 -0.41 12.95 -18.08
C GLU A 409 -0.05 13.68 -19.38
N ASN A 410 1.10 14.35 -19.42
CA ASN A 410 1.51 15.18 -20.56
C ASN A 410 2.85 14.71 -21.16
N VAL A 411 2.80 13.58 -21.86
CA VAL A 411 3.95 13.04 -22.61
C VAL A 411 4.47 14.05 -23.64
N ASP A 412 3.58 14.83 -24.26
CA ASP A 412 3.93 15.85 -25.26
C ASP A 412 4.87 16.91 -24.70
N PHE A 413 4.70 17.31 -23.43
CA PHE A 413 5.63 18.20 -22.74
C PHE A 413 7.03 17.59 -22.65
N ILE A 414 7.13 16.31 -22.28
CA ILE A 414 8.41 15.59 -22.24
C ILE A 414 9.04 15.56 -23.63
N ILE A 415 8.26 15.32 -24.70
CA ILE A 415 8.79 15.21 -26.07
C ILE A 415 9.24 16.57 -26.63
N LYS A 416 8.41 17.62 -26.45
CA LYS A 416 8.54 18.88 -27.20
C LYS A 416 9.30 19.97 -26.44
N ASP A 417 9.25 19.98 -25.11
CA ASP A 417 9.86 21.06 -24.34
C ASP A 417 11.39 20.91 -24.30
N PRO A 418 12.18 21.91 -24.72
CA PRO A 418 13.64 21.83 -24.70
C PRO A 418 14.23 21.55 -23.32
N SER A 419 13.60 22.02 -22.23
CA SER A 419 14.08 21.81 -20.86
C SER A 419 14.05 20.35 -20.43
N MET A 420 13.18 19.54 -21.05
CA MET A 420 13.02 18.11 -20.77
C MET A 420 14.03 17.24 -21.53
N LYS A 421 14.97 17.84 -22.27
CA LYS A 421 16.01 17.09 -23.01
C LYS A 421 16.76 16.08 -22.13
N PRO A 422 17.22 16.42 -20.92
CA PRO A 422 17.93 15.45 -20.07
C PRO A 422 17.06 14.25 -19.70
N PHE A 423 15.76 14.48 -19.45
CA PHE A 423 14.84 13.38 -19.13
C PHE A 423 14.58 12.48 -20.33
N ARG A 424 14.39 13.06 -21.53
CA ARG A 424 14.25 12.30 -22.78
C ARG A 424 15.45 11.38 -23.01
N GLU A 425 16.65 11.95 -22.94
CA GLU A 425 17.89 11.19 -23.15
C GLU A 425 18.01 10.04 -22.13
N LEU A 426 17.62 10.27 -20.87
CA LEU A 426 17.62 9.23 -19.84
C LEU A 426 16.63 8.10 -20.16
N ILE A 427 15.38 8.40 -20.51
CA ILE A 427 14.36 7.36 -20.72
C ILE A 427 14.55 6.62 -22.05
N GLU A 428 15.14 7.26 -23.06
CA GLU A 428 15.58 6.60 -24.29
C GLU A 428 16.79 5.67 -24.03
N ALA A 429 17.79 6.13 -23.27
CA ALA A 429 19.02 5.37 -23.03
C ALA A 429 18.84 4.23 -22.03
N GLU A 430 18.22 4.49 -20.88
CA GLU A 430 18.08 3.52 -19.77
C GLU A 430 16.76 2.75 -19.84
N GLY A 431 15.71 3.38 -20.38
CA GLY A 431 14.40 2.76 -20.53
C GLY A 431 14.17 2.09 -21.89
N GLY A 432 15.03 2.37 -22.89
CA GLY A 432 14.84 1.93 -24.27
C GLY A 432 13.56 2.46 -24.93
N ILE A 433 12.93 3.49 -24.34
CA ILE A 433 11.70 4.06 -24.86
C ILE A 433 12.03 4.79 -26.16
N ASP A 434 11.36 4.46 -27.26
CA ASP A 434 11.49 5.24 -28.50
C ASP A 434 10.41 6.32 -28.50
N LEU A 435 10.78 7.55 -28.16
CA LEU A 435 9.84 8.68 -28.08
C LEU A 435 9.29 9.11 -29.46
N LYS A 436 9.92 8.71 -30.58
CA LYS A 436 9.41 9.02 -31.92
C LYS A 436 8.21 8.15 -32.28
N THR A 437 8.28 6.87 -31.91
CA THR A 437 7.20 5.90 -32.15
C THR A 437 6.29 5.73 -30.92
N GLY A 438 6.75 6.20 -29.76
CA GLY A 438 6.17 5.98 -28.44
C GLY A 438 6.36 4.58 -27.88
N ARG A 439 7.12 3.71 -28.57
CA ARG A 439 7.29 2.31 -28.16
C ARG A 439 8.00 2.22 -26.82
N VAL A 440 7.43 1.43 -25.92
CA VAL A 440 8.04 1.08 -24.63
C VAL A 440 8.30 -0.43 -24.62
N PRO A 441 9.59 -0.84 -24.62
CA PRO A 441 9.94 -2.25 -24.75
C PRO A 441 9.59 -3.05 -23.48
N PRO A 442 9.34 -4.36 -23.59
CA PRO A 442 9.17 -5.24 -22.45
C PRO A 442 10.51 -5.54 -21.78
N TYR A 443 10.45 -6.09 -20.56
CA TYR A 443 11.62 -6.45 -19.76
C TYR A 443 12.62 -7.37 -20.49
N ASP A 444 12.13 -8.32 -21.28
CA ASP A 444 13.00 -9.27 -22.00
C ASP A 444 13.91 -8.59 -23.04
N GLU A 445 13.55 -7.39 -23.50
CA GLU A 445 14.40 -6.56 -24.36
C GLU A 445 15.22 -5.55 -23.55
N VAL A 446 14.61 -4.93 -22.54
CA VAL A 446 15.26 -3.95 -21.66
C VAL A 446 15.11 -4.36 -20.20
N PRO A 447 16.03 -5.19 -19.65
CA PRO A 447 15.92 -5.73 -18.31
C PRO A 447 16.31 -4.69 -17.25
N ARG A 448 15.39 -3.74 -16.99
CA ARG A 448 15.55 -2.67 -16.00
C ARG A 448 14.74 -3.00 -14.75
N LEU A 449 15.34 -2.75 -13.58
CA LEU A 449 14.71 -2.84 -12.25
C LEU A 449 14.91 -1.58 -11.42
N LYS A 450 15.40 -0.51 -12.05
CA LYS A 450 15.60 0.80 -11.43
C LYS A 450 14.51 1.75 -11.90
N TRP A 451 13.99 2.58 -11.02
CA TRP A 451 13.10 3.68 -11.37
C TRP A 451 13.85 4.77 -12.16
N LEU A 452 13.21 5.34 -13.17
CA LEU A 452 13.78 6.47 -13.91
C LEU A 452 13.08 7.74 -13.45
N PHE A 453 13.85 8.62 -12.81
CA PHE A 453 13.38 9.91 -12.34
C PHE A 453 13.80 11.02 -13.28
N ASP A 454 13.00 12.09 -13.34
CA ASP A 454 13.34 13.28 -14.10
C ASP A 454 14.62 13.94 -13.52
N PRO A 455 15.74 13.93 -14.26
CA PRO A 455 17.01 14.49 -13.80
C PRO A 455 16.98 16.01 -13.63
N THR A 456 15.95 16.69 -14.15
CA THR A 456 15.78 18.15 -13.99
C THR A 456 15.23 18.52 -12.62
N ILE A 457 14.78 17.54 -11.82
CA ILE A 457 14.26 17.74 -10.48
C ILE A 457 15.30 17.30 -9.46
N GLU A 458 15.87 18.26 -8.73
CA GLU A 458 16.83 17.94 -7.65
C GLU A 458 16.13 17.18 -6.51
N TRP A 459 16.75 16.08 -6.08
CA TRP A 459 16.33 15.35 -4.88
C TRP A 459 16.72 16.11 -3.62
N LEU A 460 15.80 16.14 -2.66
CA LEU A 460 16.01 16.77 -1.37
C LEU A 460 17.01 15.95 -0.55
N LYS A 461 17.77 16.62 0.31
CA LYS A 461 18.69 16.00 1.25
C LYS A 461 18.13 16.13 2.66
N PRO A 462 18.43 15.19 3.56
CA PRO A 462 17.98 15.28 4.95
C PRO A 462 18.34 16.60 5.64
N LYS A 463 19.49 17.18 5.28
CA LYS A 463 19.97 18.47 5.78
C LYS A 463 19.20 19.69 5.26
N ASP A 464 18.40 19.53 4.20
CA ASP A 464 17.60 20.61 3.62
C ASP A 464 16.35 20.88 4.47
N PHE A 465 16.01 19.96 5.37
CA PHE A 465 14.93 20.10 6.32
C PHE A 465 15.41 20.71 7.64
N PRO A 466 14.57 21.49 8.36
CA PRO A 466 14.83 21.83 9.75
C PRO A 466 14.92 20.55 10.60
N PRO A 467 15.40 20.59 11.85
CA PRO A 467 15.31 19.43 12.73
C PRO A 467 13.86 18.93 12.85
N ILE A 468 13.58 17.74 12.34
CA ILE A 468 12.23 17.15 12.31
C ILE A 468 12.08 16.18 13.49
N ASP A 469 10.99 16.33 14.24
CA ASP A 469 10.49 15.29 15.13
C ASP A 469 9.56 14.37 14.34
N TRP A 470 10.12 13.29 13.81
CA TRP A 470 9.42 12.36 12.93
C TRP A 470 8.25 11.63 13.60
N SER A 471 8.19 11.61 14.93
CA SER A 471 7.01 11.13 15.66
C SER A 471 5.80 12.07 15.53
N LYS A 472 6.03 13.32 15.11
CA LYS A 472 4.98 14.33 14.93
C LYS A 472 4.63 14.61 13.47
N GLY A 473 5.50 14.24 12.53
CA GLY A 473 5.38 14.56 11.11
C GLY A 473 5.66 16.03 10.81
N GLN A 474 5.58 16.39 9.53
CA GLN A 474 5.74 17.76 9.02
C GLN A 474 4.85 17.97 7.80
N VAL A 475 4.41 19.20 7.56
CA VAL A 475 3.72 19.64 6.34
C VAL A 475 4.66 20.48 5.50
#